data_AF-A0A256H3T3-F1
#
_entry.id   AF-A0A256H3T3-F1
#
_cell.length_a   1.000
_cell.length_b   1.000
_cell.length_c   1.000
_cell.angle_alpha   90.00
_cell.angle_beta   90.00
_cell.angle_gamma   90.00
#
_symmetry.space_group_name_H-M   'P 1'
#
loop_
_entity.id
_entity.type
_entity.pdbx_description
1 polymer ?
#
loop_
_entity_poly.entity_id
_entity_poly.type
_entity_poly.pdbx_seq_one_letter_code
_entity_poly.pdbx_strand_id
1 'polypeptide(L)'
;MTADDDPGRLARVAVGETGFERAAVWSAVGFAVSYVAFDAVALAGEVGGLTPAGVVAPVAAVLAALTAVGTTAYAAVGAGALPAVLLAYGPLAAALLRTIGPTPYAIPLADPLPFAVAIAEPLGVALAAAVAVGLAGYAIGRVVAGIGGTDGETDESAGTDGSAAAANGDGEAGASD
;
A
#
# COMPACT_ATOMS: atom_id res chain seq x y z
N MET A 1 17.52 22.43 -12.55
CA MET A 1 17.38 21.02 -12.16
C MET A 1 17.33 21.03 -10.65
N THR A 2 16.12 21.07 -10.10
CA THR A 2 15.84 21.23 -8.66
C THR A 2 16.23 19.96 -7.92
N ALA A 3 16.57 20.09 -6.64
CA ALA A 3 16.95 18.98 -5.75
C ALA A 3 15.81 17.97 -5.48
N ASP A 4 14.71 18.04 -6.23
CA ASP A 4 13.51 17.24 -6.08
C ASP A 4 13.54 15.92 -6.88
N ASP A 5 14.43 15.81 -7.86
CA ASP A 5 14.60 14.61 -8.71
C ASP A 5 15.74 13.71 -8.22
N ASP A 6 15.92 13.54 -6.92
CA ASP A 6 16.87 12.55 -6.41
C ASP A 6 16.25 11.15 -6.53
N PRO A 7 16.68 10.30 -7.49
CA PRO A 7 16.08 8.98 -7.71
C PRO A 7 16.17 8.09 -6.46
N GLY A 8 17.16 8.35 -5.58
CA GLY A 8 17.30 7.66 -4.30
C GLY A 8 16.22 8.02 -3.27
N ARG A 9 15.61 9.20 -3.37
CA ARG A 9 14.47 9.61 -2.51
C ARG A 9 13.17 9.02 -3.03
N LEU A 10 12.93 9.06 -4.34
CA LEU A 10 11.77 8.43 -4.98
C LEU A 10 11.77 6.91 -4.77
N ALA A 11 12.92 6.26 -4.89
CA ALA A 11 13.07 4.83 -4.60
C ALA A 11 12.74 4.51 -3.13
N ARG A 12 13.23 5.31 -2.17
CA ARG A 12 12.89 5.13 -0.74
C ARG A 12 11.41 5.35 -0.45
N VAL A 13 10.77 6.32 -1.09
CA VAL A 13 9.33 6.62 -0.95
C VAL A 13 8.46 5.54 -1.62
N ALA A 14 8.85 5.03 -2.78
CA ALA A 14 8.08 4.03 -3.52
C ALA A 14 8.22 2.62 -2.94
N VAL A 15 9.43 2.25 -2.53
CA VAL A 15 9.77 0.88 -2.06
C VAL A 15 9.61 0.75 -0.55
N GLY A 16 9.85 1.82 0.21
CA GLY A 16 10.05 1.74 1.67
C GLY A 16 11.37 1.04 2.00
N GLU A 17 12.02 1.42 3.11
CA GLU A 17 13.32 0.83 3.48
C GLU A 17 13.19 -0.62 3.99
N THR A 18 12.02 -1.01 4.49
CA THR A 18 11.64 -2.38 4.84
C THR A 18 10.12 -2.53 4.68
N GLY A 19 9.63 -3.59 4.02
CA GLY A 19 8.17 -3.79 3.94
C GLY A 19 7.66 -4.66 2.80
N PHE A 20 8.46 -4.91 1.76
CA PHE A 20 8.02 -5.74 0.63
C PHE A 20 7.83 -7.21 1.03
N GLU A 21 8.78 -7.80 1.74
CA GLU A 21 8.69 -9.19 2.23
C GLU A 21 7.47 -9.38 3.15
N ARG A 22 7.29 -8.43 4.08
CA ARG A 22 6.14 -8.42 4.98
C ARG A 22 4.83 -8.24 4.22
N ALA A 23 4.78 -7.33 3.25
CA ALA A 23 3.60 -7.14 2.40
C ALA A 23 3.31 -8.39 1.55
N ALA A 24 4.33 -9.07 1.02
CA ALA A 24 4.15 -10.30 0.26
C ALA A 24 3.57 -11.42 1.12
N VAL A 25 4.13 -11.62 2.32
CA VAL A 25 3.63 -12.60 3.30
C VAL A 25 2.20 -12.27 3.69
N TRP A 26 1.91 -11.01 4.05
CA TRP A 26 0.56 -10.60 4.43
C TRP A 26 -0.42 -10.63 3.26
N SER A 27 0.04 -10.43 2.03
CA SER A 27 -0.76 -10.60 0.82
C SER A 27 -1.17 -12.06 0.64
N ALA A 28 -0.22 -13.00 0.76
CA ALA A 28 -0.50 -14.43 0.69
C ALA A 28 -1.44 -14.89 1.83
N VAL A 29 -1.22 -14.42 3.05
CA VAL A 29 -2.10 -14.68 4.20
C VAL A 29 -3.49 -14.10 3.95
N GLY A 30 -3.56 -12.85 3.48
CA GLY A 30 -4.80 -12.16 3.14
C GLY A 30 -5.59 -12.88 2.05
N PHE A 31 -4.92 -13.40 1.03
CA PHE A 31 -5.52 -14.26 0.01
C PHE A 31 -6.15 -15.51 0.65
N ALA A 32 -5.38 -16.28 1.42
CA ALA A 32 -5.85 -17.53 2.00
C ALA A 32 -7.03 -17.32 2.97
N VAL A 33 -6.93 -16.33 3.86
CA VAL A 33 -7.99 -15.99 4.82
C VAL A 33 -9.24 -15.49 4.09
N SER A 34 -9.08 -14.64 3.07
CA SER A 34 -10.20 -14.15 2.28
C SER A 34 -10.91 -15.27 1.54
N TYR A 35 -10.14 -16.22 0.97
CA TYR A 35 -10.69 -17.38 0.29
C TYR A 35 -11.53 -18.25 1.24
N VAL A 36 -10.98 -18.57 2.42
CA VAL A 36 -11.68 -19.34 3.45
C VAL A 36 -12.89 -18.59 4.01
N ALA A 37 -12.85 -17.25 4.07
CA ALA A 37 -13.97 -16.45 4.56
C ALA A 37 -15.23 -16.63 3.71
N PHE A 38 -15.12 -16.78 2.39
CA PHE A 38 -16.28 -17.08 1.54
C PHE A 38 -16.93 -18.41 1.90
N ASP A 39 -16.13 -19.45 2.14
CA ASP A 39 -16.64 -20.77 2.49
C ASP A 39 -17.25 -20.78 3.90
N ALA A 40 -16.61 -20.10 4.86
CA ALA A 40 -17.14 -19.96 6.22
C ALA A 40 -18.48 -19.20 6.26
N VAL A 41 -18.61 -18.12 5.48
CA VAL A 41 -19.86 -17.35 5.41
C VAL A 41 -20.94 -18.10 4.65
N ALA A 42 -20.60 -18.85 3.60
CA ALA A 42 -21.56 -19.72 2.92
C ALA A 42 -22.14 -20.77 3.89
N LEU A 43 -21.27 -21.46 4.65
CA LEU A 43 -21.69 -22.44 5.66
C LEU A 43 -22.57 -21.82 6.76
N ALA A 44 -22.19 -20.64 7.26
CA ALA A 44 -23.00 -19.94 8.26
C ALA A 44 -24.34 -19.44 7.68
N GLY A 45 -24.32 -19.00 6.42
CA GLY A 45 -25.50 -18.55 5.68
C GLY A 45 -26.52 -19.68 5.48
N GLU A 46 -26.07 -20.89 5.20
CA GLU A 46 -26.93 -22.08 5.07
C GLU A 46 -27.72 -22.35 6.36
N VAL A 47 -27.08 -22.22 7.53
CA VAL A 47 -27.76 -22.33 8.84
C VAL A 47 -28.83 -21.26 9.01
N GLY A 48 -28.60 -20.06 8.43
CA GLY A 48 -29.55 -18.94 8.43
C GLY A 48 -30.56 -18.93 7.27
N GLY A 49 -30.57 -19.96 6.41
CA GLY A 49 -31.47 -20.04 5.25
C GLY A 49 -31.10 -19.11 4.08
N LEU A 50 -29.87 -18.60 4.05
CA LEU A 50 -29.35 -17.81 2.94
C LEU A 50 -28.81 -18.71 1.84
N THR A 51 -29.00 -18.30 0.59
CA THR A 51 -28.37 -18.99 -0.54
C THR A 51 -26.91 -18.55 -0.68
N PRO A 52 -26.01 -19.41 -1.21
CA PRO A 52 -24.62 -19.04 -1.46
C PRO A 52 -24.49 -17.78 -2.31
N ALA A 53 -25.36 -17.61 -3.32
CA ALA A 53 -25.40 -16.41 -4.16
C ALA A 53 -25.72 -15.13 -3.37
N GLY A 54 -26.54 -15.23 -2.31
CA GLY A 54 -26.94 -14.10 -1.48
C GLY A 54 -25.82 -13.54 -0.59
N VAL A 55 -24.75 -14.31 -0.36
CA VAL A 55 -23.65 -13.91 0.53
C VAL A 55 -22.36 -13.51 -0.19
N VAL A 56 -22.18 -13.87 -1.47
CA VAL A 56 -20.95 -13.60 -2.22
C VAL A 56 -20.66 -12.10 -2.35
N ALA A 57 -21.64 -11.31 -2.81
CA ALA A 57 -21.48 -9.87 -2.97
C ALA A 57 -21.17 -9.12 -1.66
N PRO A 58 -21.92 -9.33 -0.55
CA PRO A 58 -21.61 -8.66 0.71
C PRO A 58 -20.25 -9.08 1.29
N VAL A 59 -19.85 -10.35 1.17
CA VAL A 59 -18.51 -10.80 1.61
C VAL A 59 -17.41 -10.10 0.83
N ALA A 60 -17.52 -10.03 -0.50
CA ALA A 60 -16.57 -9.31 -1.35
C ALA A 60 -16.48 -7.83 -0.97
N ALA A 61 -17.62 -7.18 -0.70
CA ALA A 61 -17.68 -5.78 -0.29
C ALA A 61 -17.00 -5.54 1.07
N VAL A 62 -17.25 -6.41 2.05
CA VAL A 62 -16.61 -6.33 3.37
C VAL A 62 -15.10 -6.52 3.25
N LEU A 63 -14.65 -7.52 2.48
CA LEU A 63 -13.21 -7.76 2.26
C LEU A 63 -12.55 -6.57 1.55
N ALA A 64 -13.20 -5.97 0.56
CA ALA A 64 -12.69 -4.78 -0.12
C ALA A 64 -12.56 -3.59 0.85
N ALA A 65 -13.56 -3.37 1.70
CA ALA A 65 -13.52 -2.30 2.70
C ALA A 65 -12.41 -2.53 3.73
N LEU A 66 -12.29 -3.75 4.28
CA LEU A 66 -11.22 -4.11 5.21
C LEU A 66 -9.83 -3.96 4.57
N THR A 67 -9.69 -4.33 3.30
CA THR A 67 -8.46 -4.16 2.54
C THR A 67 -8.08 -2.69 2.42
N ALA A 68 -9.03 -1.82 2.06
CA ALA A 68 -8.80 -0.39 1.96
C ALA A 68 -8.40 0.26 3.30
N VAL A 69 -9.03 -0.16 4.40
CA VAL A 69 -8.65 0.30 5.75
C VAL A 69 -7.25 -0.18 6.11
N GLY A 70 -6.96 -1.47 5.87
CA GLY A 70 -5.67 -2.07 6.14
C GLY A 70 -4.53 -1.44 5.35
N THR A 71 -4.74 -1.13 4.07
CA THR A 71 -3.72 -0.46 3.22
C THR A 71 -3.48 0.97 3.65
N THR A 72 -4.53 1.70 4.04
CA THR A 72 -4.41 3.07 4.56
C THR A 72 -3.63 3.09 5.88
N ALA A 73 -3.94 2.18 6.79
CA ALA A 73 -3.22 2.05 8.06
C ALA A 73 -1.74 1.64 7.84
N TYR A 74 -1.50 0.70 6.92
CA TYR A 74 -0.14 0.26 6.58
C TYR A 74 0.71 1.39 6.01
N ALA A 75 0.13 2.22 5.14
CA ALA A 75 0.81 3.41 4.62
C ALA A 75 1.03 4.50 5.68
N ALA A 76 0.10 4.67 6.62
CA ALA A 76 0.26 5.63 7.73
C ALA A 76 1.45 5.29 8.64
N VAL A 77 1.82 4.00 8.75
CA VAL A 77 3.02 3.53 9.50
C VAL A 77 4.32 3.76 8.71
N GLY A 78 4.25 4.33 7.50
CA GLY A 78 5.41 4.67 6.68
C GLY A 78 5.81 3.61 5.65
N ALA A 79 4.94 2.64 5.36
CA ALA A 79 5.17 1.71 4.26
C ALA A 79 5.11 2.42 2.90
N GLY A 80 5.97 2.01 1.97
CA GLY A 80 6.00 2.54 0.61
C GLY A 80 4.72 2.21 -0.17
N ALA A 81 4.47 2.97 -1.24
CA ALA A 81 3.31 2.78 -2.11
C ALA A 81 3.26 1.36 -2.73
N LEU A 82 4.41 0.81 -3.13
CA LEU A 82 4.50 -0.50 -3.77
C LEU A 82 4.16 -1.64 -2.79
N PRO A 83 4.70 -1.68 -1.55
CA PRO A 83 4.20 -2.55 -0.49
C PRO A 83 2.70 -2.42 -0.20
N ALA A 84 2.11 -1.22 -0.25
CA ALA A 84 0.68 -1.03 -0.03
C ALA A 84 -0.18 -1.66 -1.15
N VAL A 85 0.24 -1.51 -2.41
CA VAL A 85 -0.38 -2.18 -3.56
C VAL A 85 -0.27 -3.70 -3.41
N LEU A 86 0.91 -4.21 -3.05
CA LEU A 86 1.13 -5.64 -2.88
C LEU A 86 0.27 -6.23 -1.76
N LEU A 87 0.13 -5.52 -0.65
CA LEU A 87 -0.72 -5.91 0.48
C LEU A 87 -2.20 -6.03 0.06
N ALA A 88 -2.67 -5.10 -0.77
CA ALA A 88 -4.06 -5.10 -1.26
C ALA A 88 -4.36 -6.25 -2.22
N TYR A 89 -3.35 -6.69 -2.98
CA TYR A 89 -3.53 -7.64 -4.07
C TYR A 89 -4.10 -8.99 -3.63
N GLY A 90 -3.57 -9.59 -2.56
CA GLY A 90 -3.98 -10.92 -2.12
C GLY A 90 -5.46 -11.04 -1.77
N PRO A 91 -6.00 -10.21 -0.85
CA PRO A 91 -7.43 -10.21 -0.53
C PRO A 91 -8.33 -9.94 -1.74
N LEU A 92 -7.95 -8.99 -2.61
CA LEU A 92 -8.73 -8.65 -3.80
C LEU A 92 -8.70 -9.78 -4.85
N ALA A 93 -7.56 -10.45 -5.01
CA ALA A 93 -7.42 -11.59 -5.90
C ALA A 93 -8.29 -12.77 -5.44
N ALA A 94 -8.32 -13.05 -4.13
CA ALA A 94 -9.21 -14.07 -3.57
C ALA A 94 -10.69 -13.71 -3.79
N ALA A 95 -11.08 -12.46 -3.51
CA ALA A 95 -12.44 -11.99 -3.71
C ALA A 95 -12.88 -12.11 -5.18
N LEU A 96 -12.05 -11.68 -6.13
CA LEU A 96 -12.38 -11.73 -7.55
C LEU A 96 -12.38 -13.15 -8.11
N LEU A 97 -11.46 -14.01 -7.69
CA LEU A 97 -11.52 -15.44 -8.04
C LEU A 97 -12.80 -16.10 -7.52
N ARG A 98 -13.33 -15.66 -6.37
CA ARG A 98 -14.55 -16.23 -5.83
C ARG A 98 -15.82 -15.67 -6.46
N THR A 99 -15.80 -14.44 -6.96
CA THR A 99 -16.97 -13.79 -7.56
C THR A 99 -17.10 -14.08 -9.05
N ILE A 100 -16.00 -14.07 -9.80
CA ILE A 100 -15.98 -14.18 -11.26
C ILE A 100 -15.00 -15.24 -11.78
N GLY A 101 -14.33 -15.97 -10.88
CA GLY A 101 -13.40 -17.02 -11.28
C GLY A 101 -14.10 -18.25 -11.89
N PRO A 102 -13.31 -19.13 -12.54
CA PRO A 102 -13.85 -20.26 -13.27
C PRO A 102 -14.55 -21.25 -12.33
N THR A 103 -15.72 -21.71 -12.76
CA THR A 103 -16.41 -22.81 -12.07
C THR A 103 -15.62 -24.11 -12.26
N PRO A 104 -15.36 -24.87 -11.18
CA PRO A 104 -14.71 -26.17 -11.29
C PRO A 104 -15.45 -27.04 -12.31
N TYR A 105 -14.71 -27.69 -13.21
CA TYR A 105 -15.22 -28.62 -14.24
C TYR A 105 -16.01 -28.02 -15.42
N ALA A 106 -16.17 -26.69 -15.50
CA ALA A 106 -16.80 -26.06 -16.68
C ALA A 106 -15.84 -25.84 -17.85
N ILE A 107 -14.53 -25.93 -17.60
CA ILE A 107 -13.50 -25.68 -18.61
C ILE A 107 -12.92 -27.02 -19.08
N PRO A 108 -12.85 -27.28 -20.40
CA PRO A 108 -12.19 -28.47 -20.93
C PRO A 108 -10.71 -28.44 -20.55
N LEU A 109 -10.28 -29.34 -19.66
CA LEU A 109 -8.88 -29.48 -19.24
C LEU A 109 -7.95 -29.91 -20.39
N ALA A 110 -8.52 -30.36 -21.50
CA ALA A 110 -7.79 -30.75 -22.71
C ALA A 110 -7.25 -29.56 -23.50
N ASP A 111 -7.75 -28.34 -23.26
CA ASP A 111 -7.21 -27.11 -23.80
C ASP A 111 -6.79 -26.18 -22.64
N PRO A 112 -5.49 -26.04 -22.34
CA PRO A 112 -5.01 -25.29 -21.18
C PRO A 112 -5.12 -23.77 -21.36
N LEU A 113 -5.23 -23.26 -22.59
CA LEU A 113 -5.30 -21.83 -22.88
C LEU A 113 -6.57 -21.17 -22.31
N PRO A 114 -7.78 -21.70 -22.53
CA PRO A 114 -9.03 -21.19 -21.94
C PRO A 114 -9.01 -21.13 -20.41
N PHE A 115 -8.40 -22.13 -19.76
CA PHE A 115 -8.28 -22.17 -18.32
C PHE A 115 -7.34 -21.07 -17.80
N ALA A 116 -6.19 -20.89 -18.44
CA ALA A 116 -5.24 -19.85 -18.08
C ALA A 116 -5.83 -18.45 -18.22
N VAL A 117 -6.58 -18.18 -19.30
CA VAL A 117 -7.26 -16.89 -19.52
C VAL A 117 -8.32 -16.63 -18.44
N ALA A 118 -9.15 -17.64 -18.11
CA ALA A 118 -10.19 -17.50 -17.10
C ALA A 118 -9.66 -17.21 -15.67
N ILE A 119 -8.40 -17.56 -15.38
CA ILE A 119 -7.72 -17.20 -14.13
C ILE A 119 -6.99 -15.85 -14.27
N ALA A 120 -6.36 -15.59 -15.42
CA ALA A 120 -5.61 -14.37 -15.64
C ALA A 120 -6.50 -13.12 -15.60
N GLU A 121 -7.72 -13.19 -16.14
CA GLU A 121 -8.68 -12.08 -16.12
C GLU A 121 -8.99 -11.56 -14.71
N PRO A 122 -9.48 -12.39 -13.76
CA PRO A 122 -9.76 -11.93 -12.40
C PRO A 122 -8.50 -11.46 -11.67
N LEU A 123 -7.34 -12.08 -11.92
CA LEU A 123 -6.07 -11.64 -11.33
C LEU A 123 -5.61 -10.28 -11.89
N GLY A 124 -5.81 -10.04 -13.19
CA GLY A 124 -5.52 -8.75 -13.81
C GLY A 124 -6.41 -7.64 -13.25
N VAL A 125 -7.71 -7.90 -13.10
CA VAL A 125 -8.63 -6.96 -12.45
C VAL A 125 -8.25 -6.73 -10.98
N ALA A 126 -7.84 -7.78 -10.27
CA ALA A 126 -7.37 -7.68 -8.89
C ALA A 126 -6.14 -6.79 -8.77
N LEU A 127 -5.19 -6.92 -9.71
CA LEU A 127 -4.01 -6.07 -9.76
C LEU A 127 -4.39 -4.60 -10.00
N ALA A 128 -5.29 -4.32 -10.94
CA ALA A 128 -5.76 -2.96 -11.19
C ALA A 128 -6.46 -2.36 -9.96
N ALA A 129 -7.33 -3.12 -9.30
CA ALA A 129 -7.98 -2.72 -8.07
C ALA A 129 -6.98 -2.50 -6.93
N ALA A 130 -5.97 -3.37 -6.80
CA ALA A 130 -4.92 -3.24 -5.80
C ALA A 130 -4.06 -2.00 -6.02
N VAL A 131 -3.76 -1.64 -7.27
CA VAL A 131 -3.08 -0.39 -7.61
C VAL A 131 -3.93 0.80 -7.18
N ALA A 132 -5.22 0.83 -7.52
CA ALA A 132 -6.12 1.91 -7.14
C ALA A 132 -6.23 2.06 -5.61
N VAL A 133 -6.49 0.95 -4.89
CA VAL A 133 -6.66 0.93 -3.43
C VAL A 133 -5.35 1.23 -2.71
N GLY A 134 -4.24 0.65 -3.17
CA GLY A 134 -2.91 0.86 -2.59
C GLY A 134 -2.43 2.30 -2.72
N LEU A 135 -2.59 2.91 -3.90
CA LEU A 135 -2.21 4.32 -4.12
C LEU A 135 -3.13 5.29 -3.38
N ALA A 136 -4.45 5.05 -3.38
CA ALA A 136 -5.39 5.88 -2.63
C ALA A 136 -5.16 5.79 -1.12
N GLY A 137 -5.01 4.57 -0.59
CA GLY A 137 -4.69 4.34 0.82
C GLY A 137 -3.34 4.94 1.21
N TYR A 138 -2.35 4.88 0.32
CA TYR A 138 -1.06 5.55 0.52
C TYR A 138 -1.20 7.07 0.63
N ALA A 139 -1.91 7.70 -0.30
CA ALA A 139 -2.14 9.15 -0.26
C ALA A 139 -2.87 9.57 1.03
N ILE A 140 -3.91 8.84 1.42
CA ILE A 140 -4.67 9.12 2.66
C ILE A 140 -3.79 8.90 3.89
N GLY A 141 -3.05 7.80 3.95
CA GLY A 141 -2.16 7.48 5.08
C GLY A 141 -1.07 8.55 5.28
N ARG A 142 -0.55 9.13 4.20
CA ARG A 142 0.42 10.23 4.25
C ARG A 142 -0.17 11.53 4.78
N VAL A 143 -1.42 11.84 4.44
CA VAL A 143 -2.16 13.00 4.99
C VAL A 143 -2.42 12.80 6.48
N VAL A 144 -2.88 11.61 6.88
CA VAL A 144 -3.16 11.28 8.29
C VAL A 144 -1.90 11.29 9.15
N ALA A 145 -0.77 10.85 8.60
CA ALA A 145 0.52 10.87 9.29
C ALA A 145 1.08 12.30 9.48
N GLY A 146 0.44 13.34 8.93
CA GLY A 146 0.86 14.73 9.10
C GLY A 146 2.11 15.12 8.30
N ILE A 147 2.59 14.26 7.39
CA ILE A 147 3.86 14.45 6.66
C ILE A 147 3.67 15.35 5.41
N GLY A 148 2.63 16.18 5.43
CA GLY A 148 2.29 17.18 4.42
C GLY A 148 1.74 18.47 5.02
N GLY A 149 1.99 18.72 6.31
CA GLY A 149 1.71 20.00 6.94
C GLY A 149 2.58 21.08 6.30
N THR A 150 1.91 22.03 5.65
CA THR A 150 2.43 23.32 5.22
C THR A 150 3.18 24.02 6.34
N ASP A 151 4.48 24.24 6.16
CA ASP A 151 5.22 25.31 6.83
C ASP A 151 4.70 26.64 6.24
N GLY A 152 3.53 27.05 6.72
CA GLY A 152 3.07 28.42 6.64
C GLY A 152 3.84 29.24 7.66
N GLU A 153 5.11 29.53 7.38
CA GLU A 153 5.84 30.61 8.05
C GLU A 153 5.23 31.94 7.58
N THR A 154 4.15 32.32 8.28
CA THR A 154 3.66 33.69 8.32
C THR A 154 4.41 34.39 9.44
N ASP A 155 5.28 35.31 9.06
CA ASP A 155 5.82 36.45 9.80
C ASP A 155 6.33 36.25 11.24
N GLU A 156 7.66 36.28 11.38
CA GLU A 156 8.25 37.18 12.37
C GLU A 156 9.43 37.93 11.75
N SER A 157 9.13 39.17 11.34
CA SER A 157 10.14 40.19 11.03
C SER A 157 11.02 40.43 12.26
N ALA A 158 12.29 40.05 12.19
CA ALA A 158 13.32 40.57 13.07
C ALA A 158 14.50 41.03 12.22
N GLY A 159 14.39 42.27 11.74
CA GLY A 159 15.56 43.02 11.34
C GLY A 159 16.50 43.18 12.54
N THR A 160 17.77 42.84 12.33
CA THR A 160 18.88 43.50 13.03
C THR A 160 20.11 43.41 12.15
N ASP A 161 20.30 44.47 11.36
CA ASP A 161 21.64 44.93 10.99
C ASP A 161 22.44 45.15 12.29
N GLY A 162 23.65 44.62 12.40
CA GLY A 162 24.44 44.88 13.60
C GLY A 162 25.75 44.11 13.76
N SER A 163 26.79 44.65 13.12
CA SER A 163 28.16 44.72 13.63
C SER A 163 29.12 43.54 13.41
N ALA A 164 30.22 43.91 12.77
CA ALA A 164 31.42 43.13 12.52
C ALA A 164 32.29 42.95 13.78
N ALA A 165 33.20 41.97 13.62
CA ALA A 165 34.54 41.86 14.20
C ALA A 165 34.71 41.31 15.64
N ALA A 166 35.34 40.13 15.74
CA ALA A 166 36.60 39.87 16.45
C ALA A 166 37.01 38.40 16.21
N ALA A 167 37.99 38.12 15.35
CA ALA A 167 39.43 38.05 15.66
C ALA A 167 39.88 36.58 15.81
N ASN A 168 40.32 36.00 14.68
CA ASN A 168 41.07 34.74 14.67
C ASN A 168 42.43 34.99 15.32
N GLY A 169 42.69 34.31 16.42
CA GLY A 169 44.03 34.16 16.98
C GLY A 169 44.70 32.96 16.34
N ASP A 170 45.69 33.24 15.48
CA ASP A 170 46.71 32.25 15.11
C ASP A 170 48.03 32.66 15.76
N GLY A 171 48.51 31.78 16.63
CA GLY A 171 49.83 31.86 17.24
C GLY A 171 50.88 31.16 16.37
N GLU A 172 52.11 31.68 16.48
CA GLU A 172 53.44 31.13 16.13
C GLU A 172 54.30 32.37 15.79
N ALA A 173 55.56 32.57 16.18
CA ALA A 173 56.60 31.83 16.89
C ALA A 173 57.47 32.93 17.59
N GLY A 174 58.15 32.71 18.72
CA GLY A 174 59.40 31.96 18.78
C GLY A 174 60.64 32.87 18.71
N ALA A 175 61.34 32.97 19.84
CA ALA A 175 62.81 33.10 20.01
C ALA A 175 63.53 34.48 20.00
N SER A 176 64.28 34.68 21.11
CA SER A 176 65.54 35.46 21.30
C SER A 176 65.39 36.99 21.29
N ASP A 177 65.91 37.78 22.23
CA ASP A 177 67.04 37.66 23.16
C ASP A 177 66.77 38.53 24.41
#